data_AF-X1LSH9-F1
#
_entry.id   AF-X1LSH9-F1
#
_cell.length_a   1.000
_cell.length_b   1.000
_cell.length_c   1.000
_cell.angle_alpha   90.00
_cell.angle_beta   90.00
_cell.angle_gamma   90.00
#
_symmetry.space_group_name_H-M   'P 1'
#
loop_
_entity.id
_entity.type
_entity.pdbx_description
1 polymer ?
#
loop_
_entity_poly.entity_id
_entity_poly.type
_entity_poly.pdbx_seq_one_letter_code
_entity_poly.pdbx_strand_id
1 'polypeptide(L)'
;MVSLLTGLIVGLGFLLLIIPGIIFTIWFVFSTYTVICEDKKGFKALSRSKELVKGYWWPTAKRVFALVIVTIPLSMGAQFIPYLGQFAYMILFIPFSVIYTYLVYQNLKEIKQGEKL
;
A
#
# COMPACT_ATOMS: atom_id res chain seq x y z
N MET A 1 -26.92 27.99 7.19
CA MET A 1 -25.72 28.61 6.55
C MET A 1 -24.41 28.30 7.27
N VAL A 2 -24.38 28.10 8.60
CA VAL A 2 -23.15 27.68 9.33
C VAL A 2 -22.67 26.28 8.93
N SER A 3 -23.60 25.36 8.64
CA SER A 3 -23.32 23.95 8.31
C SER A 3 -22.46 23.76 7.05
N LEU A 4 -22.58 24.64 6.05
CA LEU A 4 -21.76 24.59 4.83
C LEU A 4 -20.31 25.00 5.10
N LEU A 5 -20.12 26.04 5.92
CA LEU A 5 -18.81 26.53 6.30
C LEU A 5 -18.08 25.51 7.20
N THR A 6 -18.79 24.93 8.16
CA THR A 6 -18.26 23.85 9.01
C THR A 6 -17.90 22.62 8.16
N GLY A 7 -18.74 22.22 7.21
CA GLY A 7 -18.45 21.10 6.31
C GLY A 7 -17.20 21.31 5.44
N LEU A 8 -17.02 22.52 4.91
CA LEU A 8 -15.82 22.88 4.12
C LEU A 8 -14.55 22.85 4.97
N ILE A 9 -14.58 23.46 6.16
CA ILE A 9 -13.41 23.52 7.06
C ILE A 9 -13.02 22.10 7.52
N VAL A 10 -13.99 21.30 7.94
CA VAL A 10 -13.77 19.92 8.38
C VAL A 10 -13.30 19.05 7.20
N GLY A 11 -13.94 19.16 6.04
CA GLY A 11 -13.57 18.43 4.83
C GLY A 11 -12.15 18.74 4.36
N LEU A 12 -11.75 20.01 4.35
CA LEU A 12 -10.38 20.43 4.04
C LEU A 12 -9.37 19.91 5.08
N GLY A 13 -9.74 19.92 6.37
CA GLY A 13 -8.92 19.35 7.44
C GLY A 13 -8.64 17.85 7.23
N PHE A 14 -9.67 17.08 6.87
CA PHE A 14 -9.49 15.66 6.53
C PHE A 14 -8.68 15.46 5.26
N LEU A 15 -8.91 16.26 4.22
CA LEU A 15 -8.18 16.16 2.96
C LEU A 15 -6.67 16.42 3.15
N LEU A 16 -6.33 17.37 4.02
CA LEU A 16 -4.94 17.66 4.39
C LEU A 16 -4.27 16.47 5.12
N LEU A 17 -5.03 15.65 5.85
CA LEU A 17 -4.54 14.44 6.52
C LEU A 17 -4.46 13.21 5.60
N ILE A 18 -5.26 13.15 4.54
CA ILE A 18 -5.22 12.05 3.56
C ILE A 18 -3.88 12.03 2.82
N ILE A 19 -3.38 13.19 2.40
CA ILE A 19 -2.12 13.32 1.66
C ILE A 19 -0.91 12.71 2.43
N PRO A 20 -0.61 13.09 3.68
CA PRO A 20 0.47 12.48 4.45
C PRO A 20 0.22 10.99 4.72
N GLY A 21 -1.04 10.58 4.91
CA GLY A 21 -1.41 9.16 5.08
C GLY A 21 -1.05 8.30 3.86
N ILE A 22 -1.31 8.78 2.65
CA ILE A 22 -0.95 8.08 1.41
C ILE A 22 0.57 8.00 1.26
N ILE A 23 1.28 9.10 1.54
CA ILE A 23 2.75 9.12 1.45
C ILE A 23 3.38 8.09 2.40
N PHE A 24 2.93 8.04 3.65
CA PHE A 24 3.43 7.06 4.63
C PHE A 24 3.09 5.63 4.23
N THR A 25 1.88 5.39 3.71
CA THR A 25 1.49 4.07 3.20
C THR A 25 2.47 3.60 2.13
N ILE A 26 2.79 4.44 1.14
CA ILE A 26 3.70 4.08 0.04
C ILE A 26 5.12 3.85 0.56
N TRP A 27 5.59 4.63 1.55
CA TRP A 27 6.92 4.43 2.13
C TRP A 27 7.04 3.16 2.97
N PHE A 28 5.97 2.75 3.66
CA PHE A 28 6.01 1.64 4.61
C PHE A 28 5.39 0.35 4.10
N VAL A 29 4.81 0.33 2.89
CA VAL A 29 4.27 -0.88 2.27
C VAL A 29 5.29 -2.03 2.20
N PHE A 30 6.59 -1.71 2.07
CA PHE A 30 7.66 -2.70 2.03
C PHE A 30 8.35 -2.96 3.37
N SER A 31 7.96 -2.27 4.45
CA SER A 31 8.62 -2.39 5.74
C SER A 31 8.58 -3.83 6.25
N THR A 32 7.42 -4.49 6.13
CA THR A 32 7.25 -5.90 6.53
C THR A 32 8.20 -6.84 5.78
N TYR A 33 8.33 -6.67 4.46
CA TYR A 33 9.26 -7.47 3.65
C TYR A 33 10.72 -7.17 3.98
N THR A 34 11.03 -5.93 4.37
CA THR A 34 12.38 -5.57 4.78
C THR A 34 12.77 -6.24 6.11
N VAL A 35 11.80 -6.42 7.02
CA VAL A 35 12.01 -7.18 8.26
C VAL A 35 12.26 -8.65 7.96
N ILE A 36 11.44 -9.24 7.08
CA ILE A 36 11.51 -10.68 6.77
C ILE A 36 12.73 -11.03 5.91
N CYS A 37 13.06 -10.20 4.91
CA CYS A 37 14.07 -10.52 3.90
C CYS A 37 15.45 -9.89 4.16
N GLU A 38 15.55 -8.84 4.99
CA GLU A 38 16.84 -8.21 5.32
C GLU A 38 17.16 -8.26 6.84
N ASP A 39 16.37 -8.97 7.65
CA ASP A 39 16.52 -9.10 9.13
C ASP A 39 16.60 -7.76 9.88
N LYS A 40 16.15 -6.67 9.26
CA LYS A 40 16.15 -5.33 9.85
C LYS A 40 14.96 -5.21 10.80
N LYS A 41 15.18 -4.75 12.04
CA LYS A 41 14.11 -4.56 13.04
C LYS A 41 13.87 -3.08 13.35
N GLY A 42 12.61 -2.76 13.71
CA GLY A 42 12.20 -1.43 14.15
C GLY A 42 12.44 -0.33 13.10
N PHE A 43 12.98 0.81 13.54
CA PHE A 43 13.22 1.99 12.69
C PHE A 43 14.16 1.73 11.50
N LYS A 44 15.09 0.77 11.60
CA LYS A 44 15.99 0.42 10.49
C LYS A 44 15.24 -0.21 9.31
N ALA A 45 14.16 -0.95 9.57
CA ALA A 45 13.31 -1.52 8.52
C ALA A 45 12.51 -0.42 7.80
N LEU A 46 11.96 0.53 8.57
CA LEU A 46 11.20 1.65 8.02
C LEU A 46 12.08 2.56 7.15
N SER A 47 13.28 2.92 7.63
CA SER A 47 14.21 3.75 6.86
C SER A 47 14.60 3.07 5.55
N ARG A 48 14.87 1.76 5.60
CA ARG A 48 15.24 0.98 4.42
C ARG A 48 14.09 0.85 3.42
N SER A 49 12.86 0.61 3.88
CA SER A 49 11.66 0.62 3.02
C SER A 49 11.49 1.96 2.31
N LYS A 50 11.67 3.07 3.05
CA LYS A 50 11.65 4.42 2.48
C LYS A 50 12.76 4.64 1.44
N GLU A 51 13.97 4.15 1.67
CA GLU A 51 15.08 4.24 0.71
C GLU A 51 14.85 3.46 -0.58
N LEU A 52 14.18 2.31 -0.51
CA LEU A 52 13.79 1.52 -1.69
C LEU A 52 12.78 2.27 -2.55
N VAL A 53 11.82 2.94 -1.91
CA VAL A 53 10.80 3.75 -2.60
C VAL A 53 11.35 5.10 -3.07
N LYS A 54 12.39 5.63 -2.42
CA LYS A 54 13.01 6.91 -2.78
C LYS A 54 13.66 6.82 -4.17
N GLY A 55 13.07 7.54 -5.13
CA GLY A 55 13.42 7.51 -6.57
C GLY A 55 12.35 6.84 -7.44
N TYR A 56 11.53 5.96 -6.86
CA TYR A 56 10.48 5.21 -7.55
C TYR A 56 9.09 5.40 -6.92
N TRP A 57 8.88 6.52 -6.21
CA TRP A 57 7.63 6.79 -5.49
C TRP A 57 6.39 6.73 -6.41
N TRP A 58 6.46 7.35 -7.59
CA TRP A 58 5.34 7.37 -8.54
C TRP A 58 5.06 5.98 -9.16
N PRO A 59 6.06 5.21 -9.62
CA PRO A 59 5.87 3.82 -9.99
C PRO A 59 5.26 2.96 -8.88
N THR A 60 5.75 3.06 -7.64
CA THR A 60 5.22 2.32 -6.49
C THR A 60 3.78 2.72 -6.20
N ALA A 61 3.49 4.03 -6.16
CA ALA A 61 2.14 4.56 -5.94
C ALA A 61 1.15 3.98 -6.94
N LYS A 62 1.49 3.99 -8.24
CA LYS A 62 0.63 3.41 -9.29
C LYS A 62 0.36 1.92 -9.08
N ARG A 63 1.38 1.14 -8.71
CA ARG A 63 1.22 -0.31 -8.45
C ARG A 63 0.34 -0.58 -7.23
N VAL A 64 0.52 0.18 -6.15
CA VAL A 64 -0.34 0.08 -4.96
C VAL A 64 -1.77 0.50 -5.28
N PHE A 65 -1.95 1.59 -6.03
CA PHE A 65 -3.27 2.06 -6.45
C PHE A 65 -3.97 1.06 -7.38
N ALA A 66 -3.22 0.43 -8.29
CA ALA A 66 -3.70 -0.64 -9.15
C ALA A 66 -4.12 -1.89 -8.37
N LEU A 67 -3.47 -2.21 -7.25
CA LEU A 67 -3.98 -3.25 -6.35
C LEU A 67 -5.30 -2.82 -5.73
N VAL A 68 -5.36 -1.62 -5.14
CA VAL A 68 -6.56 -1.14 -4.43
C VAL A 68 -7.77 -1.08 -5.37
N ILE A 69 -7.60 -0.60 -6.60
CA ILE A 69 -8.69 -0.48 -7.58
C ILE A 69 -9.24 -1.84 -8.01
N VAL A 70 -8.46 -2.92 -7.97
CA VAL A 70 -8.92 -4.29 -8.26
C VAL A 70 -9.50 -4.95 -7.01
N THR A 71 -8.87 -4.72 -5.86
CA THR A 71 -9.19 -5.36 -4.58
C THR A 71 -10.55 -4.92 -4.03
N ILE A 72 -10.84 -3.62 -4.05
CA ILE A 72 -12.08 -3.05 -3.49
C ILE A 72 -13.34 -3.57 -4.21
N PRO A 73 -13.48 -3.47 -5.54
CA PRO A 73 -14.71 -3.93 -6.20
C PRO A 73 -14.88 -5.45 -6.07
N LEU A 74 -13.79 -6.21 -6.05
CA LEU A 74 -13.86 -7.65 -5.84
C LEU A 74 -14.35 -8.01 -4.43
N SER A 75 -13.87 -7.31 -3.40
CA SER A 75 -14.34 -7.53 -2.02
C SER A 75 -15.80 -7.12 -1.86
N MET A 76 -16.22 -6.01 -2.47
CA MET A 76 -17.64 -5.59 -2.49
C MET A 76 -18.51 -6.62 -3.21
N GLY A 77 -18.04 -7.19 -4.32
CA GLY A 77 -18.70 -8.28 -5.05
C GLY A 77 -18.83 -9.56 -4.21
N ALA A 78 -17.81 -9.89 -3.42
CA ALA A 78 -17.82 -11.06 -2.56
C ALA A 78 -18.90 -10.99 -1.45
N GLN A 79 -19.33 -9.78 -1.06
CA GLN A 79 -20.37 -9.60 -0.04
C GLN A 79 -21.77 -10.04 -0.48
N PHE A 80 -22.03 -10.19 -1.79
CA PHE A 80 -23.31 -10.67 -2.29
C PHE A 80 -23.56 -12.15 -2.01
N ILE A 81 -22.52 -12.93 -1.68
CA ILE A 81 -22.63 -14.34 -1.29
C ILE A 81 -22.23 -14.47 0.19
N PRO A 82 -23.20 -14.63 1.11
CA PRO A 82 -22.91 -14.70 2.55
C PRO A 82 -21.93 -15.81 2.89
N TYR A 83 -20.93 -15.48 3.70
CA TYR A 83 -19.84 -16.36 4.17
C TYR A 83 -18.95 -16.92 3.05
N LEU A 84 -19.48 -17.64 2.07
CA LEU A 84 -18.73 -18.28 0.97
C LEU A 84 -17.94 -17.27 0.13
N GLY A 85 -18.52 -16.12 -0.22
CA GLY A 85 -17.82 -15.11 -1.02
C GLY A 85 -16.60 -14.56 -0.27
N GLN A 86 -16.76 -14.27 1.03
CA GLN A 86 -15.69 -13.77 1.87
C GLN A 86 -14.59 -14.83 2.08
N PHE A 87 -14.96 -16.09 2.30
CA PHE A 87 -14.00 -17.18 2.44
C PHE A 87 -13.21 -17.42 1.15
N ALA A 88 -13.88 -17.43 0.00
CA ALA A 88 -13.22 -17.57 -1.30
C ALA A 88 -12.23 -16.42 -1.55
N TYR A 89 -12.63 -15.17 -1.26
CA TYR A 89 -11.78 -14.00 -1.37
C TYR A 89 -10.56 -14.09 -0.44
N MET A 90 -10.75 -14.50 0.82
CA MET A 90 -9.67 -14.66 1.79
C MET A 90 -8.64 -15.71 1.33
N ILE A 91 -9.09 -16.85 0.83
CA ILE A 91 -8.23 -17.97 0.45
C ILE A 91 -7.50 -17.70 -0.87
N LEU A 92 -8.17 -17.09 -1.85
CA LEU A 92 -7.60 -16.92 -3.19
C LEU A 92 -6.89 -15.57 -3.36
N PHE A 93 -7.51 -14.48 -2.89
CA PHE A 93 -7.09 -13.14 -3.26
C PHE A 93 -6.00 -12.57 -2.33
N ILE A 94 -6.06 -12.87 -1.03
CA ILE A 94 -5.02 -12.43 -0.08
C ILE A 94 -3.63 -12.96 -0.46
N PRO A 95 -3.40 -14.27 -0.68
CA PRO A 95 -2.07 -14.74 -1.03
C PRO A 95 -1.58 -14.17 -2.36
N PHE A 96 -2.48 -13.99 -3.33
CA PHE A 96 -2.15 -13.31 -4.59
C PHE A 96 -1.66 -11.88 -4.36
N SER A 97 -2.34 -11.10 -3.51
CA SER A 97 -1.94 -9.74 -3.15
C SER A 97 -0.57 -9.68 -2.47
N VAL A 98 -0.29 -10.63 -1.58
CA VAL A 98 1.01 -10.75 -0.89
C VAL A 98 2.12 -11.08 -1.87
N ILE A 99 1.90 -12.05 -2.77
CA ILE A 99 2.89 -12.44 -3.80
C ILE A 99 3.16 -11.27 -4.74
N TYR A 100 2.10 -10.60 -5.23
CA TYR A 100 2.28 -9.44 -6.10
C TYR A 100 3.09 -8.33 -5.41
N THR A 101 2.75 -7.99 -4.18
CA THR A 101 3.48 -6.95 -3.42
C THR A 101 4.93 -7.37 -3.16
N TYR A 102 5.18 -8.66 -2.91
CA TYR A 102 6.53 -9.21 -2.80
C TYR A 102 7.31 -9.12 -4.11
N LEU A 103 6.70 -9.41 -5.26
CA LEU A 103 7.35 -9.25 -6.57
C LEU A 103 7.69 -7.79 -6.86
N VAL A 104 6.81 -6.86 -6.48
CA VAL A 104 7.10 -5.41 -6.58
C VAL A 104 8.28 -5.04 -5.70
N TYR A 105 8.36 -5.58 -4.48
CA TYR A 105 9.49 -5.39 -3.58
C TYR A 105 10.80 -5.91 -4.19
N GLN A 106 10.80 -7.15 -4.69
CA GLN A 106 11.97 -7.76 -5.33
C GLN A 106 12.42 -6.95 -6.55
N ASN A 107 11.50 -6.57 -7.42
CA ASN A 107 11.79 -5.76 -8.61
C ASN A 107 12.43 -4.41 -8.23
N LEU A 108 11.92 -3.72 -7.21
CA LEU A 108 12.53 -2.47 -6.71
C LEU A 108 13.90 -2.71 -6.10
N LYS A 109 14.08 -3.82 -5.37
CA LYS A 109 15.37 -4.21 -4.78
C LYS A 109 16.41 -4.49 -5.86
N GLU A 110 16.07 -5.24 -6.89
CA GLU A 110 16.94 -5.58 -8.03
C GLU A 110 17.36 -4.31 -8.79
N ILE A 111 16.42 -3.44 -9.12
CA ILE A 111 16.72 -2.17 -9.82
C ILE A 111 17.72 -1.33 -9.01
N LYS A 112 17.48 -1.17 -7.70
CA LYS A 112 18.38 -0.41 -6.79
C LYS A 112 19.73 -1.08 -6.55
N GLN A 113 19.83 -2.40 -6.72
CA GLN A 113 21.09 -3.13 -6.61
C GLN A 113 21.90 -3.03 -7.91
N GLY A 114 21.25 -3.09 -9.07
CA GLY A 114 21.88 -2.90 -10.37
C GLY A 114 22.38 -1.46 -10.60
N GLU A 115 21.72 -0.45 -10.05
CA GLU A 115 22.16 0.96 -10.11
C GLU A 115 23.43 1.25 -9.28
N LYS A 116 23.84 0.33 -8.40
CA LYS A 116 25.04 0.47 -7.56
C LYS A 116 26.32 -0.15 -8.17
N LEU A 117 26.23 -0.76 -9.34
CA LEU A 117 27.35 -1.30 -10.12
C LEU A 117 27.77 -0.30 -11.21
#